data_AF-A0AAN8FHT4-F1
#
_entry.id   AF-A0AAN8FHT4-F1
#
_cell.length_a   1.000
_cell.length_b   1.000
_cell.length_c   1.000
_cell.angle_alpha   90.00
_cell.angle_beta   90.00
_cell.angle_gamma   90.00
#
_symmetry.space_group_name_H-M   'P 1'
#
loop_
_entity.id
_entity.type
_entity.pdbx_description
1 polymer ?
#
loop_
_entity_poly.entity_id
_entity_poly.type
_entity_poly.pdbx_seq_one_letter_code
_entity_poly.pdbx_strand_id
1 'polypeptide(L)'
;NLDRVSGLGEWSTRKLPTPGYAFCLPDLERLAPDFRNFLEKDLIETPTQRRLEASKHLNWWHQYGQKLYPLSTTGDGNCLMHAASLGMWGLHDRQLTLREALYEMLKRGSRRSALWRRWKWAEHHANQASGLSLTLSDEEWMQEWNGIVALASPVPRRTDDSSSDSTDQIYESLEAIHVFALSHVLKRPIIVVSDTVLRNAKG
;
A
#
# COMPACT_ATOMS: atom_id res chain seq x y z
N ASN A 1 1.54 -16.87 -44.34
CA ASN A 1 2.33 -17.55 -43.31
C ASN A 1 2.82 -16.51 -42.32
N LEU A 2 1.97 -15.96 -41.45
CA LEU A 2 1.37 -16.56 -40.23
C LEU A 2 2.40 -16.95 -39.15
N ASP A 3 3.36 -16.08 -38.86
CA ASP A 3 4.27 -16.23 -37.69
C ASP A 3 4.34 -14.95 -36.84
N ARG A 4 3.19 -14.33 -36.53
CA ARG A 4 3.19 -13.08 -35.73
C ARG A 4 2.09 -12.94 -34.68
N VAL A 5 1.53 -14.05 -34.19
CA VAL A 5 0.53 -14.03 -33.11
C VAL A 5 0.69 -15.26 -32.20
N SER A 6 1.68 -15.26 -31.30
CA SER A 6 1.75 -16.28 -30.23
C SER A 6 2.49 -15.81 -28.96
N GLY A 7 2.54 -14.50 -28.69
CA GLY A 7 3.19 -13.95 -27.49
C GLY A 7 2.26 -13.35 -26.43
N LEU A 8 0.96 -13.25 -26.68
CA LEU A 8 0.00 -12.52 -25.81
C LEU A 8 -0.75 -13.41 -24.81
N GLY A 9 -0.35 -14.68 -24.65
CA GLY A 9 -1.08 -15.69 -23.87
C GLY A 9 -0.54 -16.01 -22.47
N GLU A 10 0.62 -15.50 -22.05
CA GLU A 10 1.31 -15.95 -20.82
C GLU A 10 1.58 -14.82 -19.81
N TRP A 11 0.63 -13.90 -19.61
CA TRP A 11 0.62 -13.10 -18.36
C TRP A 11 -0.09 -13.82 -17.20
N SER A 12 -0.39 -15.11 -17.38
CA SER A 12 -0.87 -15.98 -16.30
C SER A 12 0.24 -16.16 -15.26
N THR A 13 0.26 -15.25 -14.29
CA THR A 13 1.03 -15.32 -13.04
C THR A 13 2.54 -15.41 -13.19
N ARG A 14 3.19 -14.28 -13.55
CA ARG A 14 4.57 -14.08 -13.05
C ARG A 14 4.49 -14.09 -11.53
N LYS A 15 4.82 -15.23 -10.92
CA LYS A 15 4.93 -15.33 -9.46
C LYS A 15 6.04 -14.39 -9.06
N LEU A 16 5.69 -13.30 -8.37
CA LEU A 16 6.69 -12.46 -7.75
C LEU A 16 7.46 -13.33 -6.75
N PRO A 17 8.80 -13.44 -6.87
CA PRO A 17 9.60 -14.18 -5.91
C PRO A 17 9.57 -13.43 -4.59
N THR A 18 8.74 -13.89 -3.66
CA THR A 18 8.65 -13.29 -2.33
C THR A 18 9.63 -13.98 -1.38
N PRO A 19 10.52 -13.22 -0.72
CA PRO A 19 11.45 -13.80 0.23
C PRO A 19 10.68 -14.34 1.43
N GLY A 20 11.14 -15.47 1.98
CA GLY A 20 10.60 -16.05 3.21
C GLY A 20 10.89 -15.21 4.46
N TYR A 21 11.78 -14.22 4.36
CA TYR A 21 12.23 -13.36 5.45
C TYR A 21 11.72 -11.93 5.27
N ALA A 22 11.79 -11.12 6.33
CA ALA A 22 11.57 -9.68 6.27
C ALA A 22 12.91 -8.96 6.20
N PHE A 23 12.90 -7.76 5.64
CA PHE A 23 13.99 -6.82 5.79
C PHE A 23 14.11 -6.41 7.27
N CYS A 24 15.33 -6.32 7.77
CA CYS A 24 15.63 -5.81 9.11
C CYS A 24 16.72 -4.75 9.01
N LEU A 25 16.54 -3.65 9.74
CA LEU A 25 17.60 -2.67 9.91
C LEU A 25 18.79 -3.28 10.64
N PRO A 26 20.02 -2.85 10.34
CA PRO A 26 21.15 -3.14 11.20
C PRO A 26 20.92 -2.53 12.59
N ASP A 27 21.62 -3.07 13.59
CA ASP A 27 21.56 -2.55 14.95
C ASP A 27 22.12 -1.11 15.00
N LEU A 28 21.21 -0.14 15.04
CA LEU A 28 21.54 1.29 15.03
C LEU A 28 22.22 1.73 16.33
N GLU A 29 22.06 0.99 17.44
CA GLU A 29 22.64 1.36 18.74
C GLU A 29 24.15 1.19 18.78
N ARG A 30 24.69 0.34 17.88
CA ARG A 30 26.14 0.10 17.75
C ARG A 30 26.85 1.14 16.90
N LEU A 31 26.11 2.06 16.27
CA LEU A 31 26.66 3.09 15.42
C LEU A 31 27.08 4.32 16.23
N ALA A 32 28.07 5.06 15.72
CA ALA A 32 28.49 6.32 16.34
C ALA A 32 27.30 7.30 16.45
N PRO A 33 27.16 8.05 17.56
CA PRO A 33 25.97 8.88 17.80
C PRO A 33 25.61 9.83 16.65
N ASP A 34 26.60 10.50 16.06
CA ASP A 34 26.38 11.43 14.95
C ASP A 34 25.86 10.73 13.70
N PHE A 35 26.41 9.55 13.38
CA PHE A 35 25.99 8.76 12.23
C PHE A 35 24.60 8.13 12.46
N ARG A 36 24.33 7.65 13.67
CA ARG A 36 23.00 7.19 14.08
C ARG A 36 21.96 8.28 13.90
N ASN A 37 22.22 9.49 14.40
CA ASN A 37 21.30 10.62 14.28
C ASN A 37 21.05 11.00 12.82
N PHE A 38 22.09 10.94 11.98
CA PHE A 38 21.96 11.15 10.54
C PHE A 38 21.04 10.11 9.90
N LEU A 39 21.25 8.82 10.18
CA LEU A 39 20.42 7.74 9.66
C LEU A 39 18.98 7.78 10.18
N GLU A 40 18.78 8.05 11.46
CA GLU A 40 17.43 8.19 12.03
C GLU A 40 16.66 9.34 11.38
N LYS A 41 17.33 10.44 11.05
CA LYS A 41 16.71 11.58 10.37
C LYS A 41 16.33 11.27 8.91
N ASP A 42 17.15 10.48 8.21
CA ASP A 42 16.97 10.23 6.77
C ASP A 42 16.10 9.00 6.47
N LEU A 43 16.22 7.95 7.28
CA LEU A 43 15.57 6.66 7.05
C LEU A 43 14.24 6.49 7.78
N ILE A 44 14.04 7.17 8.91
CA ILE A 44 12.91 6.91 9.82
C ILE A 44 11.90 8.04 9.75
N GLU A 45 10.63 7.67 9.58
CA GLU A 45 9.49 8.59 9.60
C GLU A 45 9.14 8.97 11.04
N THR A 46 10.05 9.74 11.63
CA THR A 46 10.07 10.13 13.04
C THR A 46 8.75 10.74 13.52
N PRO A 47 8.05 11.61 12.75
CA PRO A 47 6.76 12.14 13.19
C PRO A 47 5.71 11.05 13.40
N THR A 48 5.60 10.10 12.47
CA THR A 48 4.65 8.98 12.56
C THR A 48 5.01 8.05 13.71
N GLN A 49 6.30 7.74 13.87
CA GLN A 49 6.78 6.94 15.00
C GLN A 49 6.37 7.55 16.33
N ARG A 50 6.71 8.82 16.56
CA ARG A 50 6.43 9.52 17.83
C ARG A 50 4.93 9.54 18.14
N ARG A 51 4.08 9.81 17.15
CA ARG A 51 2.62 9.81 17.33
C ARG A 51 2.10 8.45 17.75
N LEU A 52 2.47 7.38 17.03
CA LEU A 52 1.98 6.03 17.32
C LEU A 52 2.54 5.45 18.63
N GLU A 53 3.78 5.80 19.00
CA GLU A 53 4.37 5.44 20.29
C GLU A 53 3.69 6.19 21.44
N ALA A 54 3.42 7.49 21.27
CA ALA A 54 2.72 8.31 22.26
C ALA A 54 1.28 7.82 22.50
N SER A 55 0.57 7.42 21.44
CA SER A 55 -0.79 6.88 21.52
C SER A 55 -0.84 5.38 21.88
N LYS A 56 0.30 4.75 22.19
CA LYS A 56 0.40 3.32 22.55
C LYS A 56 -0.08 2.34 21.48
N HIS A 57 -0.04 2.74 20.21
CA HIS A 57 -0.33 1.84 19.08
C HIS A 57 0.94 1.15 18.56
N LEU A 58 2.12 1.79 18.68
CA LEU A 58 3.41 1.25 18.23
C LEU A 58 4.39 1.10 19.39
N ASN A 59 5.17 0.03 19.39
CA ASN A 59 6.28 -0.24 20.33
C ASN A 59 5.90 -0.22 21.82
N TRP A 60 4.63 -0.35 22.17
CA TRP A 60 4.20 -0.53 23.56
C TRP A 60 4.75 -1.83 24.18
N TRP A 61 5.14 -2.80 23.34
CA TRP A 61 5.77 -4.07 23.70
C TRP A 61 7.30 -4.01 23.79
N HIS A 62 7.96 -2.89 23.48
CA HIS A 62 9.41 -2.84 23.29
C HIS A 62 10.23 -3.31 24.51
N GLN A 63 9.68 -3.20 25.73
CA GLN A 63 10.31 -3.74 26.94
C GLN A 63 10.50 -5.27 26.90
N TYR A 64 9.74 -5.97 26.07
CA TYR A 64 9.70 -7.43 25.98
C TYR A 64 10.05 -7.93 24.57
N GLY A 65 10.38 -7.05 23.63
CA GLY A 65 10.55 -7.43 22.23
C GLY A 65 11.21 -6.36 21.36
N GLN A 66 11.41 -6.71 20.09
CA GLN A 66 12.10 -5.85 19.14
C GLN A 66 11.31 -4.57 18.86
N LYS A 67 12.03 -3.44 18.83
CA LYS A 67 11.50 -2.16 18.40
C LYS A 67 11.26 -2.16 16.89
N LEU A 68 10.09 -1.73 16.46
CA LEU A 68 9.77 -1.50 15.06
C LEU A 68 10.02 -0.04 14.69
N TYR A 69 10.51 0.18 13.47
CA TYR A 69 10.81 1.51 12.95
C TYR A 69 10.00 1.73 11.66
N PRO A 70 9.17 2.79 11.59
CA PRO A 70 8.51 3.15 10.34
C PRO A 70 9.55 3.80 9.42
N LEU A 71 9.86 3.14 8.30
CA LEU A 71 10.77 3.67 7.30
C LEU A 71 10.10 4.79 6.49
N SER A 72 10.84 5.83 6.17
CA SER A 72 10.37 6.92 5.32
C SER A 72 10.10 6.44 3.89
N THR A 73 8.97 6.87 3.34
CA THR A 73 8.54 6.56 1.97
C THR A 73 8.32 7.86 1.20
N THR A 74 8.45 7.80 -0.13
CA THR A 74 8.11 8.94 -0.98
C THR A 74 6.60 9.17 -0.94
N GLY A 75 6.20 10.44 -0.84
CA GLY A 75 4.80 10.88 -0.78
C GLY A 75 4.15 11.02 -2.16
N ASP A 76 4.48 10.15 -3.11
CA ASP A 76 4.04 10.21 -4.51
C ASP A 76 2.71 9.48 -4.77
N GLY A 77 2.01 9.04 -3.73
CA GLY A 77 0.80 8.22 -3.84
C GLY A 77 1.05 6.72 -4.09
N ASN A 78 2.31 6.28 -4.15
CA ASN A 78 2.70 4.87 -4.21
C ASN A 78 3.26 4.34 -2.87
N CYS A 79 3.06 5.09 -1.78
CA CYS A 79 3.63 4.80 -0.46
C CYS A 79 3.31 3.40 0.07
N LEU A 80 2.12 2.83 -0.20
CA LEU A 80 1.78 1.45 0.19
C LEU A 80 2.71 0.43 -0.48
N MET A 81 2.98 0.59 -1.78
CA MET A 81 3.89 -0.31 -2.51
C MET A 81 5.33 -0.11 -2.07
N HIS A 82 5.74 1.14 -1.84
CA HIS A 82 7.04 1.45 -1.26
C HIS A 82 7.23 0.79 0.11
N ALA A 83 6.27 0.92 1.02
CA ALA A 83 6.33 0.33 2.35
C ALA A 83 6.39 -1.21 2.29
N ALA A 84 5.55 -1.84 1.45
CA ALA A 84 5.56 -3.28 1.29
C ALA A 84 6.89 -3.78 0.69
N SER A 85 7.40 -3.10 -0.34
CA SER A 85 8.66 -3.44 -0.99
C SER A 85 9.86 -3.24 -0.08
N LEU A 86 9.89 -2.16 0.71
CA LEU A 86 10.90 -1.92 1.75
C LEU A 86 10.89 -3.04 2.79
N GLY A 87 9.71 -3.44 3.28
CA GLY A 87 9.58 -4.49 4.30
C GLY A 87 10.04 -5.88 3.83
N MET A 88 10.03 -6.16 2.52
CA MET A 88 10.45 -7.46 1.96
C MET A 88 11.87 -7.44 1.41
N TRP A 89 12.25 -6.38 0.69
CA TRP A 89 13.50 -6.31 -0.07
C TRP A 89 14.40 -5.14 0.33
N GLY A 90 13.95 -4.21 1.17
CA GLY A 90 14.71 -3.01 1.53
C GLY A 90 14.80 -1.97 0.40
N LEU A 91 13.95 -2.07 -0.62
CA LEU A 91 13.94 -1.18 -1.78
C LEU A 91 12.54 -0.61 -2.03
N HIS A 92 12.46 0.66 -2.45
CA HIS A 92 11.22 1.27 -2.93
C HIS A 92 10.76 0.64 -4.26
N ASP A 93 9.45 0.46 -4.43
CA ASP A 93 8.81 0.05 -5.69
C ASP A 93 8.85 1.14 -6.79
N ARG A 94 10.06 1.58 -7.19
CA ARG A 94 10.25 2.63 -8.22
C ARG A 94 9.90 2.18 -9.64
N GLN A 95 9.91 0.87 -9.88
CA GLN A 95 9.54 0.26 -11.16
C GLN A 95 8.05 -0.10 -11.23
N LEU A 96 7.25 0.28 -10.23
CA LEU A 96 5.81 -0.01 -10.14
C LEU A 96 5.45 -1.49 -10.26
N THR A 97 6.39 -2.39 -9.97
CA THR A 97 6.20 -3.83 -10.17
C THR A 97 5.10 -4.37 -9.24
N LEU A 98 5.06 -3.90 -7.98
CA LEU A 98 3.98 -4.27 -7.07
C LEU A 98 2.67 -3.60 -7.44
N ARG A 99 2.71 -2.33 -7.85
CA ARG A 99 1.51 -1.58 -8.26
C ARG A 99 0.84 -2.23 -9.48
N GLU A 100 1.62 -2.59 -10.50
CA GLU A 100 1.16 -3.31 -11.69
C GLU A 100 0.57 -4.69 -11.33
N ALA A 101 1.25 -5.44 -10.47
CA ALA A 101 0.76 -6.75 -10.04
C ALA A 101 -0.56 -6.66 -9.27
N LEU A 102 -0.72 -5.65 -8.41
CA LEU A 102 -1.97 -5.35 -7.72
C LEU A 102 -3.08 -4.99 -8.72
N TYR A 103 -2.80 -4.07 -9.64
CA TYR A 103 -3.76 -3.62 -10.64
C TYR A 103 -4.26 -4.77 -11.52
N GLU A 104 -3.35 -5.60 -12.04
CA GLU A 104 -3.72 -6.75 -12.87
C GLU A 104 -4.48 -7.81 -12.06
N MET A 105 -4.17 -8.02 -10.77
CA MET A 105 -4.95 -8.90 -9.90
C MET A 105 -6.40 -8.43 -9.75
N LEU A 106 -6.61 -7.12 -9.59
CA LEU A 106 -7.93 -6.51 -9.45
C LEU A 106 -8.69 -6.42 -10.78
N LYS A 107 -8.00 -6.19 -11.89
CA LYS A 107 -8.62 -6.01 -13.21
C LYS A 107 -8.92 -7.33 -13.91
N ARG A 108 -7.97 -8.26 -13.91
CA ARG A 108 -7.99 -9.49 -14.72
C ARG A 108 -7.69 -10.78 -13.94
N GLY A 109 -7.32 -10.67 -12.68
CA GLY A 109 -6.93 -11.81 -11.86
C GLY A 109 -8.08 -12.82 -11.65
N SER A 110 -7.72 -14.10 -11.55
CA SER A 110 -8.68 -15.20 -11.31
C SER A 110 -9.46 -15.06 -10.00
N ARG A 111 -8.92 -14.30 -9.03
CA ARG A 111 -9.55 -14.03 -7.73
C ARG A 111 -10.39 -12.74 -7.70
N ARG A 112 -10.50 -12.00 -8.81
CA ARG A 112 -11.22 -10.72 -8.89
C ARG A 112 -12.64 -10.81 -8.34
N SER A 113 -13.41 -11.82 -8.72
CA SER A 113 -14.79 -12.01 -8.26
C SER A 113 -14.88 -12.29 -6.75
N ALA A 114 -13.87 -12.93 -6.16
CA ALA A 114 -13.82 -13.15 -4.71
C ALA A 114 -13.42 -11.89 -3.95
N LEU A 115 -12.46 -11.12 -4.48
CA LEU A 115 -12.07 -9.80 -3.94
C LEU A 115 -13.26 -8.83 -3.97
N TRP A 116 -13.95 -8.77 -5.12
CA TRP A 116 -15.19 -8.02 -5.31
C TRP A 116 -16.23 -8.31 -4.24
N ARG A 117 -16.58 -9.59 -4.04
CA ARG A 117 -17.58 -10.00 -3.05
C ARG A 117 -17.18 -9.62 -1.62
N ARG A 118 -15.90 -9.75 -1.27
CA ARG A 118 -15.41 -9.39 0.06
C ARG A 118 -15.46 -7.88 0.30
N TRP A 119 -15.06 -7.09 -0.69
CA TRP A 119 -15.15 -5.64 -0.65
C TRP A 119 -16.62 -5.18 -0.53
N LYS A 120 -17.51 -5.64 -1.43
CA LYS A 120 -18.95 -5.30 -1.39
C LYS A 120 -19.57 -5.63 -0.04
N TRP A 121 -19.24 -6.80 0.52
CA TRP A 121 -19.70 -7.19 1.86
C TRP A 121 -19.19 -6.24 2.95
N ALA A 122 -17.90 -5.90 2.95
CA ALA A 122 -17.31 -5.01 3.95
C ALA A 122 -17.89 -3.58 3.87
N GLU A 123 -17.97 -3.01 2.67
CA GLU A 123 -18.56 -1.68 2.44
C GLU A 123 -20.03 -1.63 2.84
N HIS A 124 -20.81 -2.67 2.51
CA HIS A 124 -22.20 -2.75 2.91
C HIS A 124 -22.37 -2.71 4.44
N HIS A 125 -21.53 -3.44 5.19
CA HIS A 125 -21.57 -3.43 6.65
C HIS A 125 -21.10 -2.09 7.23
N ALA A 126 -20.09 -1.46 6.63
CA ALA A 126 -19.63 -0.12 7.04
C ALA A 126 -20.73 0.95 6.84
N ASN A 127 -21.44 0.90 5.70
CA ASN A 127 -22.55 1.80 5.41
C ASN A 127 -23.73 1.61 6.36
N GLN A 128 -24.05 0.36 6.73
CA GLN A 128 -25.09 0.10 7.74
C GLN A 128 -24.68 0.61 9.13
N ALA A 129 -23.42 0.43 9.51
CA ALA A 129 -22.90 0.87 10.81
C ALA A 129 -22.86 2.40 10.95
N SER A 130 -22.74 3.15 9.85
CA SER A 130 -22.78 4.61 9.85
C SER A 130 -24.19 5.19 10.01
N GLY A 131 -25.22 4.35 10.10
CA GLY A 131 -26.62 4.76 10.24
C GLY A 131 -27.20 5.37 8.96
N LEU A 132 -26.45 5.34 7.86
CA LEU A 132 -26.90 5.74 6.55
C LEU A 132 -27.62 4.54 5.91
N SER A 133 -28.91 4.65 5.64
CA SER A 133 -29.67 3.63 4.91
C SER A 133 -29.34 3.67 3.41
N LEU A 134 -28.05 3.59 3.07
CA LEU A 134 -27.53 3.59 1.71
C LEU A 134 -27.60 2.17 1.13
N THR A 135 -28.58 1.95 0.26
CA THR A 135 -28.68 0.76 -0.58
C THR A 135 -28.36 1.13 -2.02
N LEU A 136 -27.18 0.69 -2.49
CA LEU A 136 -26.75 0.87 -3.87
C LEU A 136 -27.35 -0.22 -4.77
N SER A 137 -27.74 0.19 -5.99
CA SER A 137 -28.05 -0.69 -7.11
C SER A 137 -26.83 -1.50 -7.57
N ASP A 138 -27.05 -2.56 -8.35
CA ASP A 138 -25.94 -3.34 -8.89
C ASP A 138 -25.08 -2.54 -9.88
N GLU A 139 -25.67 -1.59 -10.60
CA GLU A 139 -24.95 -0.65 -11.46
C GLU A 139 -24.03 0.27 -10.66
N GLU A 140 -24.53 0.88 -9.58
CA GLU A 140 -23.73 1.75 -8.71
C GLU A 140 -22.60 0.98 -8.04
N TRP A 141 -22.87 -0.23 -7.55
CA TRP A 141 -21.83 -1.12 -7.04
C TRP A 141 -20.72 -1.35 -8.08
N MET A 142 -21.09 -1.65 -9.32
CA MET A 142 -20.11 -1.85 -10.39
C MET A 142 -19.33 -0.57 -10.73
N GLN A 143 -19.96 0.60 -10.66
CA GLN A 143 -19.28 1.89 -10.85
C GLN A 143 -18.24 2.14 -9.75
N GLU A 144 -18.61 1.96 -8.48
CA GLU A 144 -17.69 2.08 -7.34
C GLU A 144 -16.52 1.09 -7.48
N TRP A 145 -16.78 -0.17 -7.86
CA TRP A 145 -15.71 -1.13 -8.12
C TRP A 145 -14.71 -0.64 -9.17
N ASN A 146 -15.23 -0.13 -10.28
CA ASN A 146 -14.39 0.33 -11.38
C ASN A 146 -13.54 1.52 -10.94
N GLY A 147 -14.07 2.39 -10.07
CA GLY A 147 -13.32 3.44 -9.38
C GLY A 147 -12.18 2.87 -8.54
N ILE A 148 -12.46 1.91 -7.65
CA ILE A 148 -11.44 1.22 -6.84
C ILE A 148 -10.34 0.62 -7.72
N VAL A 149 -10.72 -0.11 -8.78
CA VAL A 149 -9.74 -0.69 -9.71
C VAL A 149 -8.91 0.39 -10.41
N ALA A 150 -9.51 1.54 -10.75
CA ALA A 150 -8.81 2.64 -11.39
C ALA A 150 -7.76 3.29 -10.47
N LEU A 151 -8.01 3.40 -9.17
CA LEU A 151 -7.03 3.91 -8.18
C LEU A 151 -5.74 3.08 -8.18
N ALA A 152 -5.85 1.76 -8.35
CA ALA A 152 -4.70 0.86 -8.41
C ALA A 152 -3.85 1.00 -9.69
N SER A 153 -4.32 1.75 -10.69
CA SER A 153 -3.62 1.91 -11.97
C SER A 153 -2.17 2.40 -11.78
N PRO A 154 -1.20 1.86 -12.55
CA PRO A 154 0.18 2.36 -12.56
C PRO A 154 0.34 3.63 -13.40
N VAL A 155 -0.75 4.15 -13.99
CA VAL A 155 -0.71 5.40 -14.76
C VAL A 155 -0.75 6.58 -13.78
N PRO A 156 0.20 7.53 -13.85
CA PRO A 156 0.17 8.73 -13.02
C PRO A 156 -1.09 9.56 -13.25
N ARG A 157 -1.50 10.32 -12.24
CA ARG A 157 -2.58 11.30 -12.34
C ARG A 157 -2.17 12.34 -13.39
N ARG A 158 -3.11 12.71 -14.27
CA ARG A 158 -2.91 13.83 -15.19
C ARG A 158 -2.89 15.12 -14.37
N THR A 159 -1.74 15.78 -14.31
CA THR A 159 -1.64 17.16 -13.88
C THR A 159 -1.92 18.04 -15.09
N ASP A 160 -3.13 18.59 -15.19
CA ASP A 160 -3.50 19.54 -16.25
C ASP A 160 -2.78 20.91 -16.11
N ASP A 161 -2.00 21.09 -15.04
CA ASP A 161 -1.19 22.28 -14.80
C ASP A 161 0.11 22.26 -15.61
N SER A 162 0.01 22.87 -16.78
CA SER A 162 1.09 23.20 -17.73
C SER A 162 2.07 24.27 -17.20
N SER A 163 2.38 24.26 -15.90
CA SER A 163 3.25 25.27 -15.26
C SER A 163 4.21 24.76 -14.19
N SER A 164 4.22 23.47 -13.86
CA SER A 164 5.19 22.90 -12.92
C SER A 164 6.21 22.03 -13.64
N ASP A 165 7.47 22.49 -13.69
CA ASP A 165 8.68 21.75 -14.11
C ASP A 165 8.97 20.49 -13.23
N SER A 166 8.02 20.05 -12.40
CA SER A 166 8.14 18.86 -11.59
C SER A 166 7.91 17.63 -12.46
N THR A 167 8.98 16.88 -12.73
CA THR A 167 8.92 15.54 -13.35
C THR A 167 8.33 14.47 -12.42
N ASP A 168 7.81 14.88 -11.26
CA ASP A 168 7.34 13.98 -10.21
C ASP A 168 6.02 13.32 -10.63
N GLN A 169 6.08 12.00 -10.80
CA GLN A 169 4.92 11.18 -11.12
C GLN A 169 4.10 10.97 -9.85
N ILE A 170 2.91 11.58 -9.81
CA ILE A 170 1.97 11.43 -8.71
C ILE A 170 0.94 10.37 -9.08
N TYR A 171 0.67 9.44 -8.19
CA TYR A 171 -0.30 8.37 -8.36
C TYR A 171 -1.48 8.51 -7.40
N GLU A 172 -2.54 7.73 -7.64
CA GLU A 172 -3.70 7.71 -6.75
C GLU A 172 -3.41 6.98 -5.45
N SER A 173 -3.99 7.51 -4.37
CA SER A 173 -3.97 6.90 -3.04
C SER A 173 -4.77 5.60 -3.03
N LEU A 174 -4.34 4.65 -2.21
CA LEU A 174 -4.92 3.31 -2.13
C LEU A 174 -5.65 3.08 -0.80
N GLU A 175 -6.73 2.33 -0.89
CA GLU A 175 -7.61 1.97 0.23
C GLU A 175 -7.37 0.58 0.83
N ALA A 176 -8.13 0.21 1.87
CA ALA A 176 -8.00 -1.06 2.61
C ALA A 176 -8.11 -2.32 1.72
N ILE A 177 -8.98 -2.30 0.70
CA ILE A 177 -9.10 -3.42 -0.25
C ILE A 177 -7.82 -3.67 -1.05
N HIS A 178 -7.04 -2.62 -1.33
CA HIS A 178 -5.75 -2.74 -2.00
C HIS A 178 -4.72 -3.42 -1.11
N VAL A 179 -4.72 -3.13 0.20
CA VAL A 179 -3.88 -3.85 1.17
C VAL A 179 -4.27 -5.33 1.20
N PHE A 180 -5.56 -5.63 1.23
CA PHE A 180 -6.05 -7.01 1.22
C PHE A 180 -5.66 -7.75 -0.07
N ALA A 181 -5.84 -7.14 -1.25
CA ALA A 181 -5.42 -7.71 -2.51
C ALA A 181 -3.89 -7.87 -2.60
N LEU A 182 -3.11 -6.88 -2.14
CA LEU A 182 -1.65 -6.95 -2.08
C LEU A 182 -1.18 -8.12 -1.21
N SER A 183 -1.83 -8.41 -0.08
CA SER A 183 -1.49 -9.60 0.73
C SER A 183 -1.61 -10.91 -0.05
N HIS A 184 -2.53 -10.98 -1.03
CA HIS A 184 -2.70 -12.14 -1.92
C HIS A 184 -1.65 -12.16 -3.04
N VAL A 185 -1.25 -10.99 -3.56
CA VAL A 185 -0.12 -10.86 -4.50
C VAL A 185 1.15 -11.40 -3.84
N LEU A 186 1.41 -10.98 -2.60
CA LEU A 186 2.61 -11.36 -1.84
C LEU A 186 2.52 -12.75 -1.21
N LYS A 187 1.31 -13.31 -1.11
CA LYS A 187 0.99 -14.54 -0.35
C LYS A 187 1.49 -14.45 1.09
N ARG A 188 1.39 -13.26 1.67
CA ARG A 188 1.91 -12.94 3.00
C ARG A 188 0.92 -12.01 3.70
N PRO A 189 0.55 -12.28 4.96
CA PRO A 189 -0.28 -11.36 5.74
C PRO A 189 0.38 -9.99 5.87
N ILE A 190 -0.44 -8.94 5.77
CA ILE A 190 -0.03 -7.56 6.01
C ILE A 190 -0.73 -7.09 7.27
N ILE A 191 0.03 -6.62 8.25
CA ILE A 191 -0.49 -6.03 9.50
C ILE A 191 -0.28 -4.52 9.40
N VAL A 192 -1.37 -3.77 9.49
CA VAL A 192 -1.35 -2.30 9.48
C VAL A 192 -1.49 -1.81 10.92
N VAL A 193 -0.52 -1.03 11.37
CA VAL A 193 -0.57 -0.33 12.66
C VAL A 193 -0.93 1.12 12.36
N SER A 194 -2.09 1.57 12.84
CA SER A 194 -2.58 2.93 12.67
C SER A 194 -3.19 3.46 13.97
N ASP A 195 -3.44 4.76 14.02
CA ASP A 195 -4.38 5.31 14.99
C ASP A 195 -5.80 4.81 14.65
N THR A 196 -6.69 4.84 15.64
CA THR A 196 -8.09 4.39 15.52
C THR A 196 -9.05 5.55 15.25
N VAL A 197 -8.58 6.79 15.44
CA VAL A 197 -9.40 8.01 15.31
C VAL A 197 -8.70 9.05 14.45
N LEU A 198 -9.44 9.63 13.50
CA LEU A 198 -9.03 10.83 12.79
C LEU A 198 -9.24 12.05 13.70
N ARG A 199 -8.16 12.70 14.07
CA ARG A 199 -8.20 13.94 14.85
C ARG A 199 -8.35 15.14 13.93
N ASN A 200 -9.23 16.07 14.28
CA ASN A 200 -9.35 17.33 13.56
C ASN A 200 -8.16 18.25 13.93
N ALA A 201 -8.04 19.41 13.28
CA ALA A 201 -6.98 20.38 13.55
C ALA A 201 -6.98 20.95 14.99
N LYS A 202 -8.04 20.70 15.78
CA LYS A 202 -8.17 21.11 17.18
C LYS A 202 -7.76 20.02 18.18
N GLY A 203 -7.40 18.82 17.70
CA GLY A 203 -6.93 17.69 18.51
C GLY A 203 -8.01 16.68 18.88
#